data_AF-A0A924N436-F1
#
_entry.id   AF-A0A924N436-F1
#
_cell.length_a   1.000
_cell.length_b   1.000
_cell.length_c   1.000
_cell.angle_alpha   90.00
_cell.angle_beta   90.00
_cell.angle_gamma   90.00
#
_symmetry.space_group_name_H-M   'P 1'
#
loop_
_entity.id
_entity.type
_entity.pdbx_description
1 polymer ?
#
loop_
_entity_poly.entity_id
_entity_poly.type
_entity_poly.pdbx_seq_one_letter_code
_entity_poly.pdbx_strand_id
1 'polypeptide(L)'
;MSGGGSERSVVRMAALRARFLRDCEGEGSHEVVAARVEAALDAIGWRSAGGSSSEEVAAVAVHILDNCVNGYHDVNAAVRSLAVLLYQSSATLDGSMSGPSDFLPAALEVVDRYTGTAGAST
;
A
#
# COMPACT_ATOMS: atom_id res chain seq x y z
N MET A 1 -5.31 -21.78 17.32
CA MET A 1 -6.39 -21.35 16.42
C MET A 1 -5.81 -20.33 15.46
N SER A 2 -5.35 -20.77 14.28
CA SER A 2 -4.60 -19.90 13.34
C SER A 2 -5.10 -20.12 11.91
N GLY A 3 -6.38 -19.83 11.66
CA GLY A 3 -7.00 -19.88 10.33
C GLY A 3 -7.29 -18.51 9.72
N GLY A 4 -7.42 -17.46 10.54
CA GLY A 4 -7.90 -16.15 10.09
C GLY A 4 -6.90 -15.26 9.34
N GLY A 5 -5.63 -15.67 9.23
CA GLY A 5 -4.63 -14.93 8.45
C GLY A 5 -4.76 -15.21 6.95
N SER A 6 -5.01 -16.47 6.58
CA SER A 6 -5.10 -16.90 5.18
C SER A 6 -6.40 -16.42 4.53
N GLU A 7 -7.53 -16.51 5.23
CA GLU A 7 -8.83 -16.07 4.71
C GLU A 7 -8.87 -14.55 4.48
N ARG A 8 -8.36 -13.74 5.43
CA ARG A 8 -8.24 -12.28 5.26
C ARG A 8 -7.29 -11.91 4.12
N SER A 9 -6.21 -12.69 3.93
CA SER A 9 -5.28 -12.49 2.81
C SER A 9 -5.95 -12.75 1.46
N VAL A 10 -6.78 -13.80 1.34
CA VAL A 10 -7.52 -14.11 0.12
C VAL A 10 -8.56 -13.04 -0.20
N VAL A 11 -9.35 -12.60 0.78
CA VAL A 11 -10.34 -11.52 0.60
C VAL A 11 -9.67 -10.22 0.16
N ARG A 12 -8.55 -9.87 0.81
CA ARG A 12 -7.79 -8.67 0.45
C ARG A 12 -7.16 -8.77 -0.94
N MET A 13 -6.63 -9.94 -1.32
CA MET A 13 -6.09 -10.16 -2.66
C MET A 13 -7.18 -10.03 -3.73
N ALA A 14 -8.38 -10.57 -3.49
CA ALA A 14 -9.51 -10.43 -4.40
C ALA A 14 -9.93 -8.95 -4.56
N ALA A 15 -10.03 -8.21 -3.45
CA ALA A 15 -10.35 -6.78 -3.47
C ALA A 15 -9.27 -5.95 -4.18
N LEU A 16 -7.99 -6.24 -3.90
CA LEU A 16 -6.85 -5.61 -4.55
C LEU A 16 -6.87 -5.81 -6.06
N ARG A 17 -7.00 -7.07 -6.50
CA ARG A 17 -7.07 -7.41 -7.92
C ARG A 17 -8.25 -6.74 -8.62
N ALA A 18 -9.44 -6.81 -8.02
CA ALA A 18 -10.64 -6.21 -8.60
C ALA A 18 -10.51 -4.68 -8.76
N ARG A 19 -9.93 -4.01 -7.76
CA ARG A 19 -9.73 -2.57 -7.81
C ARG A 19 -8.64 -2.17 -8.79
N PHE A 20 -7.49 -2.84 -8.74
CA PHE A 20 -6.36 -2.55 -9.61
C PHE A 20 -6.72 -2.72 -11.08
N LEU A 21 -7.36 -3.84 -11.45
CA LEU A 21 -7.78 -4.05 -12.82
C LEU A 21 -8.77 -2.99 -13.31
N ARG A 22 -9.70 -2.55 -12.45
CA ARG A 22 -10.65 -1.46 -12.76
C ARG A 22 -9.93 -0.13 -12.98
N ASP A 23 -9.04 0.24 -12.08
CA ASP A 23 -8.28 1.49 -12.19
C ASP A 23 -7.30 1.44 -13.40
N CYS A 24 -6.99 0.24 -13.91
CA CYS A 24 -6.20 0.04 -15.11
C CYS A 24 -6.98 -0.02 -16.44
N GLU A 25 -8.30 0.18 -16.42
CA GLU A 25 -9.10 0.24 -17.66
C GLU A 25 -8.92 1.60 -18.36
N GLY A 26 -7.99 1.69 -19.32
CA GLY A 26 -7.82 2.86 -20.20
C GLY A 26 -6.38 3.38 -20.31
N GLU A 27 -6.21 4.46 -21.08
CA GLU A 27 -4.95 5.22 -21.13
C GLU A 27 -4.74 5.96 -19.80
N GLY A 28 -3.50 6.03 -19.29
CA GLY A 28 -3.20 6.65 -17.99
C GLY A 28 -3.49 5.78 -16.76
N SER A 29 -3.66 4.47 -16.93
CA SER A 29 -3.97 3.49 -15.88
C SER A 29 -3.10 3.62 -14.61
N HIS A 30 -1.80 3.74 -14.76
CA HIS A 30 -0.87 3.86 -13.63
C HIS A 30 -0.99 5.19 -12.89
N GLU A 31 -1.38 6.27 -13.57
CA GLU A 31 -1.58 7.59 -12.97
C GLU A 31 -2.83 7.59 -12.06
N VAL A 32 -3.89 6.90 -12.49
CA VAL A 32 -5.11 6.72 -11.68
C VAL A 32 -4.81 5.92 -10.42
N VAL A 33 -4.04 4.83 -10.54
CA VAL A 33 -3.61 4.04 -9.37
C VAL A 33 -2.73 4.88 -8.46
N ALA A 34 -1.74 5.61 -9.00
CA ALA A 34 -0.85 6.48 -8.23
C ALA A 34 -1.64 7.54 -7.45
N ALA A 35 -2.53 8.29 -8.10
CA ALA A 35 -3.34 9.33 -7.46
C ALA A 35 -4.19 8.77 -6.31
N ARG A 36 -4.71 7.55 -6.44
CA ARG A 36 -5.47 6.90 -5.36
C ARG A 36 -4.59 6.43 -4.21
N VAL A 37 -3.41 5.91 -4.51
CA VAL A 37 -2.45 5.52 -3.48
C VAL A 37 -1.95 6.75 -2.73
N GLU A 38 -1.69 7.85 -3.44
CA GLU A 38 -1.36 9.13 -2.84
C GLU A 38 -2.46 9.60 -1.88
N ALA A 39 -3.73 9.57 -2.32
CA ALA A 39 -4.86 9.92 -1.45
C ALA A 39 -4.96 8.99 -0.22
N ALA A 40 -4.60 7.72 -0.34
CA ALA A 40 -4.54 6.80 0.78
C ALA A 40 -3.40 7.16 1.76
N LEU A 41 -2.22 7.55 1.25
CA LEU A 41 -1.10 8.05 2.06
C LEU A 41 -1.48 9.33 2.82
N ASP A 42 -2.14 10.27 2.14
CA ASP A 42 -2.67 11.49 2.74
C ASP A 42 -3.67 11.20 3.86
N ALA A 43 -4.62 10.29 3.61
CA ALA A 43 -5.65 9.92 4.57
C ALA A 43 -5.10 9.25 5.83
N ILE A 44 -3.93 8.60 5.75
CA ILE A 44 -3.26 8.02 6.92
C ILE A 44 -2.37 9.03 7.65
N GLY A 45 -2.26 10.26 7.13
CA GLY A 45 -1.35 11.28 7.63
C GLY A 45 0.11 10.99 7.33
N TRP A 46 0.42 10.13 6.35
CA TRP A 46 1.80 9.83 5.99
C TRP A 46 2.45 11.05 5.34
N ARG A 47 3.56 11.49 5.92
CA ARG A 47 4.34 12.62 5.47
C ARG A 47 5.80 12.29 5.68
N SER A 48 6.63 12.52 4.66
CA SER A 48 8.06 12.46 4.87
C SER A 48 8.56 13.74 5.51
N ALA A 49 9.34 13.62 6.58
CA ALA A 49 9.91 14.77 7.27
C ALA A 49 11.24 15.18 6.61
N GLY A 50 11.17 15.61 5.34
CA GLY A 50 12.35 16.00 4.53
C GLY A 50 12.87 14.93 3.56
N GLY A 51 12.09 13.89 3.27
CA GLY A 51 12.36 12.88 2.24
C GLY A 51 11.37 12.96 1.07
N SER A 52 11.07 11.82 0.43
CA SER A 52 10.21 11.77 -0.77
C SER A 52 8.80 12.32 -0.56
N SER A 53 8.22 12.92 -1.60
CA SER A 53 6.82 13.34 -1.59
C SER A 53 5.86 12.15 -1.59
N SER A 54 4.60 12.37 -1.20
CA SER A 54 3.54 11.36 -1.29
C SER A 54 3.32 10.87 -2.73
N GLU A 55 3.42 11.77 -3.70
CA GLU A 55 3.36 11.48 -5.14
C GLU A 55 4.47 10.52 -5.58
N GLU A 56 5.73 10.80 -5.19
CA GLU A 56 6.87 9.95 -5.53
C GLU A 56 6.73 8.55 -4.92
N VAL A 57 6.30 8.47 -3.66
CA VAL A 57 6.02 7.19 -3.00
C VAL A 57 4.88 6.46 -3.67
N ALA A 58 3.81 7.16 -4.04
CA ALA A 58 2.68 6.57 -4.73
C ALA A 58 3.08 5.98 -6.08
N ALA A 59 3.91 6.68 -6.86
CA ALA A 59 4.42 6.19 -8.14
C ALA A 59 5.19 4.87 -7.98
N VAL A 60 6.04 4.73 -6.96
CA VAL A 60 6.76 3.47 -6.68
C VAL A 60 5.80 2.39 -6.16
N ALA A 61 4.84 2.77 -5.33
CA ALA A 61 3.84 1.85 -4.78
C ALA A 61 2.97 1.20 -5.87
N VAL A 62 2.65 1.90 -6.97
CA VAL A 62 1.95 1.32 -8.13
C VAL A 62 2.64 0.06 -8.61
N HIS A 63 3.97 0.07 -8.74
CA HIS A 63 4.73 -1.10 -9.19
C HIS A 63 4.69 -2.27 -8.20
N ILE A 64 4.60 -1.99 -6.90
CA ILE A 64 4.46 -3.04 -5.87
C ILE A 64 3.08 -3.69 -5.99
N LEU A 65 2.03 -2.89 -6.18
CA LEU A 65 0.66 -3.37 -6.36
C LEU A 65 0.50 -4.14 -7.67
N ASP A 66 1.10 -3.64 -8.76
CA ASP A 66 1.11 -4.31 -10.06
C ASP A 66 1.76 -5.69 -9.97
N ASN A 67 2.97 -5.76 -9.41
CA ASN A 67 3.66 -7.04 -9.20
C ASN A 67 2.87 -7.98 -8.27
N CYS A 68 2.09 -7.46 -7.31
CA CYS A 68 1.19 -8.28 -6.51
C CYS A 68 0.04 -8.84 -7.35
N VAL A 69 -0.57 -8.03 -8.21
CA VAL A 69 -1.76 -8.39 -8.99
C VAL A 69 -1.42 -9.27 -10.18
N ASN A 70 -0.32 -8.98 -10.88
CA ASN A 70 0.08 -9.60 -12.13
C ASN A 70 1.32 -10.50 -12.02
N GLY A 71 1.98 -10.52 -10.86
CA GLY A 71 3.20 -11.30 -10.63
C GLY A 71 3.06 -12.35 -9.52
N TYR A 72 3.43 -12.00 -8.29
CA TYR A 72 3.63 -12.97 -7.20
C TYR A 72 2.36 -13.32 -6.40
N HIS A 73 1.25 -12.58 -6.56
CA HIS A 73 -0.06 -12.91 -5.97
C HIS A 73 -0.08 -13.11 -4.44
N ASP A 74 0.75 -12.38 -3.70
CA ASP A 74 0.84 -12.45 -2.23
C ASP A 74 0.71 -11.06 -1.60
N VAL A 75 -0.49 -10.71 -1.15
CA VAL A 75 -0.74 -9.40 -0.52
C VAL A 75 0.11 -9.15 0.72
N ASN A 76 0.55 -10.19 1.45
CA ASN A 76 1.43 -9.98 2.60
C ASN A 76 2.83 -9.58 2.13
N ALA A 77 3.30 -10.11 1.01
CA ALA A 77 4.55 -9.66 0.38
C ALA A 77 4.42 -8.21 -0.09
N ALA A 78 3.29 -7.83 -0.71
CA ALA A 78 3.03 -6.46 -1.11
C ALA A 78 3.04 -5.49 0.07
N VAL A 79 2.35 -5.84 1.18
CA VAL A 79 2.33 -5.02 2.40
C VAL A 79 3.73 -4.87 3.01
N ARG A 80 4.54 -5.94 3.02
CA ARG A 80 5.95 -5.86 3.47
C ARG A 80 6.78 -4.95 2.56
N SER A 81 6.64 -5.07 1.24
CA SER A 81 7.35 -4.22 0.29
C SER A 81 6.93 -2.74 0.42
N LEU A 82 5.64 -2.47 0.64
CA LEU A 82 5.15 -1.13 0.94
C LEU A 82 5.72 -0.60 2.26
N ALA A 83 5.79 -1.42 3.31
CA ALA A 83 6.37 -0.99 4.59
C ALA A 83 7.86 -0.61 4.45
N VAL A 84 8.62 -1.36 3.64
CA VAL A 84 10.01 -1.01 3.29
C VAL A 84 10.07 0.30 2.53
N LEU A 85 9.20 0.51 1.54
CA LEU A 85 9.12 1.76 0.79
C LEU A 85 8.83 2.95 1.72
N LEU A 86 7.81 2.85 2.57
CA LEU A 86 7.46 3.93 3.51
C LEU A 86 8.61 4.26 4.47
N TYR A 87 9.30 3.24 4.97
CA TYR A 87 10.50 3.40 5.82
C TYR A 87 11.62 4.13 5.07
N GLN A 88 11.96 3.69 3.85
CA GLN A 88 13.04 4.28 3.05
C GLN A 88 12.73 5.71 2.62
N SER A 89 11.45 6.03 2.39
CA SER A 89 11.00 7.36 1.98
C SER A 89 10.78 8.32 3.15
N SER A 90 10.68 7.81 4.38
CA SER A 90 10.63 8.64 5.59
C SER A 90 12.03 9.18 5.90
N ALA A 91 12.21 10.50 5.88
CA ALA A 91 13.47 11.09 6.32
C ALA A 91 13.68 10.83 7.82
N THR A 92 14.80 10.19 8.14
CA THR A 92 15.23 9.88 9.51
C THR A 92 15.75 11.16 10.19
N LEU A 93 14.90 11.82 10.97
CA LEU A 93 15.27 13.07 11.65
C LEU A 93 15.93 12.89 13.02
N ASP A 94 15.75 11.76 13.69
CA ASP A 94 16.11 11.62 15.12
C ASP A 94 16.91 10.35 15.46
N GLY A 95 17.22 9.50 14.48
CA GLY A 95 17.99 8.27 14.71
C GLY A 95 17.28 7.21 15.57
N SER A 96 16.01 7.46 15.94
CA SER A 96 15.17 6.52 16.68
C SER A 96 14.04 6.00 15.81
N MET A 97 14.36 5.26 14.75
CA MET A 97 13.33 4.47 14.06
C MET A 97 13.64 2.98 14.12
N SER A 98 12.67 2.29 14.71
CA SER A 98 12.44 0.86 14.66
C SER A 98 12.19 0.50 13.17
N GLY A 99 12.69 -0.64 12.71
CA GLY A 99 12.88 -0.95 11.28
C GLY A 99 11.60 -0.99 10.41
N PRO A 100 11.68 -1.54 9.19
CA PRO A 100 10.53 -1.61 8.27
C PRO A 100 9.26 -2.23 8.87
N SER A 101 9.40 -3.08 9.89
CA SER A 101 8.28 -3.68 10.64
C SER A 101 7.31 -2.66 11.24
N ASP A 102 7.80 -1.50 11.66
CA ASP A 102 6.99 -0.48 12.33
C ASP A 102 6.07 0.27 11.35
N PHE A 103 6.37 0.18 10.06
CA PHE A 103 5.54 0.70 8.98
C PHE A 103 4.51 -0.32 8.47
N LEU A 104 4.52 -1.57 8.96
CA LEU A 104 3.53 -2.58 8.53
C LEU A 104 2.07 -2.17 8.76
N PRO A 105 1.69 -1.56 9.90
CA PRO A 105 0.31 -1.09 10.09
C PRO A 105 -0.08 -0.01 9.07
N ALA A 106 0.83 0.94 8.80
CA ALA A 106 0.61 1.99 7.82
C ALA A 106 0.48 1.42 6.39
N ALA A 107 1.36 0.49 6.01
CA ALA A 107 1.32 -0.17 4.70
C ALA A 107 0.04 -0.98 4.49
N LEU A 108 -0.44 -1.68 5.54
CA LEU A 108 -1.71 -2.39 5.49
C LEU A 108 -2.88 -1.44 5.29
N GLU A 109 -2.91 -0.34 6.03
CA GLU A 109 -3.96 0.67 5.94
C GLU A 109 -3.99 1.35 4.57
N VAL A 110 -2.83 1.58 3.92
CA VAL A 110 -2.77 2.08 2.54
C VAL A 110 -3.46 1.11 1.58
N VAL A 111 -3.19 -0.19 1.68
CA VAL A 111 -3.84 -1.22 0.85
C VAL A 111 -5.35 -1.27 1.12
N ASP A 112 -5.76 -1.21 2.38
CA ASP A 112 -7.17 -1.27 2.77
C ASP A 112 -7.93 -0.02 2.26
N ARG A 113 -7.33 1.17 2.36
CA ARG A 113 -7.91 2.41 1.82
C ARG A 113 -7.95 2.42 0.29
N TYR A 114 -6.88 1.98 -0.37
CA TYR A 114 -6.83 1.87 -1.82
C TYR A 114 -7.94 0.96 -2.36
N THR A 115 -8.14 -0.20 -1.73
CA THR A 115 -9.17 -1.17 -2.13
C THR A 115 -10.59 -0.77 -1.71
N GLY A 116 -10.74 0.22 -0.83
CA GLY A 116 -12.04 0.62 -0.26
C GLY A 116 -12.55 -0.36 0.80
N THR A 117 -11.66 -1.15 1.40
CA THR A 117 -11.99 -2.07 2.50
C THR A 117 -11.74 -1.46 3.89
N ALA A 118 -11.08 -0.29 3.94
CA ALA A 118 -10.98 0.53 5.14
C ALA A 118 -12.39 0.98 5.58
N GLY A 119 -12.87 0.45 6.71
CA GLY A 119 -14.19 0.80 7.28
C GLY A 119 -15.23 -0.33 7.32
N ALA A 120 -14.94 -1.56 6.87
CA ALA A 120 -15.85 -2.71 7.03
C ALA A 120 -15.94 -3.27 8.47
N SER A 121 -15.61 -2.45 9.47
CA SER A 121 -15.76 -2.74 10.90
C SER A 121 -16.54 -1.60 11.53
N THR A 122 -17.83 -1.51 11.22
CA THR A 122 -18.81 -0.80 12.05
C THR A 122 -20.12 -1.58 12.05
#